data_AF-A0A067DMA7-F1
#
_entry.id   AF-A0A067DMA7-F1
#
_cell.length_a   1.000
_cell.length_b   1.000
_cell.length_c   1.000
_cell.angle_alpha   90.00
_cell.angle_beta   90.00
_cell.angle_gamma   90.00
#
_symmetry.space_group_name_H-M   'P 1'
#
loop_
_entity.id
_entity.type
_entity.pdbx_description
1 polymer ?
#
loop_
_entity_poly.entity_id
_entity_poly.type
_entity_poly.pdbx_seq_one_letter_code
_entity_poly.pdbx_strand_id
1 'polypeptide(L)'
;MIGWEDVYKVIVAMVPLYFALMLGYGSVKWWKIIAPEECAAINRLVCYFTLPLFTIEFTTHVDPFNMNYRFIGADAISKLIIVIVLAFWSMCSKKGSYFSWCITNFSLCTLTNTLVLGVPLMKAMYGQMAVDLVVQSSVFQSIVWLTIFLFVLEFRRSGNDSKDLEEGHVTSSSRPPFWHLMKVVWLKLAKNPNSYACVIGLAWAFVANRWHFKLPSIIEGSILIMSKAGTGTAMFSMGELGEKLLACGPGLTALGMVLKFIAGPAAMAIGSIAAGLHGDVLRVSIIQVTT
;
A
#
# COMPACT_ATOMS: atom_id res chain seq x y z
N MET A 1 -12.73 12.09 -23.59
CA MET A 1 -12.29 13.20 -22.72
C MET A 1 -13.08 13.07 -21.43
N ILE A 2 -12.46 13.32 -20.27
CA ILE A 2 -13.17 13.26 -18.98
C ILE A 2 -14.23 14.36 -19.00
N GLY A 3 -15.51 13.99 -18.88
CA GLY A 3 -16.60 14.97 -18.85
C GLY A 3 -16.67 15.70 -17.52
N TRP A 4 -17.32 16.86 -17.48
CA TRP A 4 -17.59 17.58 -16.21
C TRP A 4 -18.40 16.72 -15.23
N GLU A 5 -19.27 15.86 -15.77
CA GLU A 5 -20.03 14.87 -14.98
C GLU A 5 -19.11 13.84 -14.31
N ASP A 6 -18.02 13.41 -14.95
CA ASP A 6 -17.09 12.45 -14.36
C ASP A 6 -16.25 13.11 -13.26
N VAL A 7 -15.87 14.37 -13.44
CA VAL A 7 -15.24 15.19 -12.40
C VAL A 7 -16.17 15.31 -11.19
N TYR A 8 -17.45 15.58 -11.41
CA TYR A 8 -18.44 15.66 -10.34
C TYR A 8 -18.58 14.31 -9.60
N LYS A 9 -18.67 13.19 -10.31
CA LYS A 9 -18.72 11.84 -9.69
C LYS A 9 -17.49 11.56 -8.82
N VAL A 10 -16.31 11.95 -9.29
CA VAL A 10 -15.06 11.82 -8.51
C VAL A 10 -15.10 12.66 -7.24
N ILE A 11 -15.50 13.93 -7.34
CA ILE A 11 -15.61 14.81 -6.18
C ILE A 11 -16.61 14.22 -5.18
N VAL A 12 -17.77 13.75 -5.63
CA VAL A 12 -18.80 13.12 -4.78
C VAL A 12 -18.25 11.87 -4.09
N ALA A 13 -17.42 11.07 -4.75
CA ALA A 13 -16.81 9.88 -4.15
C ALA A 13 -15.66 10.22 -3.17
N MET A 14 -14.90 11.29 -3.42
CA MET A 14 -13.71 11.66 -2.65
C MET A 14 -14.02 12.56 -1.44
N VAL A 15 -14.98 13.47 -1.55
CA VAL A 15 -15.31 14.44 -0.48
C VAL A 15 -15.60 13.76 0.85
N PRO A 16 -16.39 12.67 0.94
CA PRO A 16 -16.61 11.98 2.21
C PRO A 16 -15.33 11.41 2.85
N LEU A 17 -14.39 10.93 2.03
CA LEU A 17 -13.10 10.40 2.50
C LEU A 17 -12.21 11.51 3.05
N TYR A 18 -12.12 12.64 2.35
CA TYR A 18 -11.37 13.80 2.82
C TYR A 18 -12.02 14.47 4.02
N PHE A 19 -13.36 14.44 4.12
CA PHE A 19 -14.07 14.89 5.30
C PHE A 19 -13.68 14.07 6.53
N ALA A 20 -13.64 12.74 6.44
CA ALA A 20 -13.16 11.88 7.52
C ALA A 20 -11.70 12.18 7.91
N LEU A 21 -10.82 12.41 6.92
CA LEU A 21 -9.43 12.79 7.16
C LEU A 21 -9.31 14.14 7.88
N MET A 22 -10.07 15.16 7.45
CA MET A 22 -10.10 16.47 8.10
C MET A 22 -10.64 16.38 9.53
N LEU A 23 -11.65 15.54 9.78
CA LEU A 23 -12.14 15.27 11.13
C LEU A 23 -11.06 14.61 12.00
N GLY A 24 -10.30 13.64 11.48
CA GLY A 24 -9.19 13.02 12.22
C GLY A 24 -8.10 14.02 12.59
N TYR A 25 -7.69 14.84 11.61
CA TYR A 25 -6.71 15.90 11.82
C TYR A 25 -7.20 16.96 12.82
N GLY A 26 -8.44 17.43 12.67
CA GLY A 26 -9.06 18.42 13.55
C GLY A 26 -9.26 17.91 14.97
N SER A 27 -9.56 16.62 15.14
CA SER A 27 -9.78 15.99 16.46
C SER A 27 -8.53 16.00 17.33
N VAL A 28 -7.35 15.81 16.72
CA VAL A 28 -6.06 15.85 17.43
C VAL A 28 -5.59 17.29 17.60
N LYS A 29 -5.59 18.09 16.54
CA LYS A 29 -4.93 19.40 16.52
C LYS A 29 -5.77 20.54 17.08
N TRP A 30 -7.03 20.65 16.66
CA TRP A 30 -7.87 21.82 16.95
C TRP A 30 -8.79 21.58 18.13
N TRP A 31 -9.46 20.43 18.15
CA TRP A 31 -10.46 20.11 19.18
C TRP A 31 -9.85 19.39 20.39
N LYS A 32 -8.66 18.79 20.25
CA LYS A 32 -7.97 18.02 21.30
C LYS A 32 -8.90 16.99 22.00
N ILE A 33 -9.84 16.44 21.24
CA ILE A 33 -10.80 15.43 21.74
C ILE A 33 -10.07 14.10 21.94
N ILE A 34 -9.12 13.79 21.05
CA ILE A 34 -8.36 12.54 21.04
C ILE A 34 -6.94 12.87 21.46
N ALA A 35 -6.47 12.23 22.53
CA ALA A 35 -5.10 12.40 22.98
C ALA A 35 -4.13 11.69 22.00
N PRO A 36 -2.91 12.21 21.75
CA PRO A 36 -1.94 11.58 20.85
C PRO A 36 -1.57 10.12 21.20
N GLU A 37 -1.77 9.73 22.46
CA GLU A 37 -1.60 8.37 22.97
C GLU A 37 -2.75 7.42 22.55
N GLU A 38 -3.97 7.94 22.43
CA GLU A 38 -5.16 7.20 21.99
C GLU A 38 -5.16 6.96 20.47
N CYS A 39 -4.51 7.83 19.68
CA CYS A 39 -4.33 7.64 18.23
C CYS A 39 -3.68 6.28 17.91
N ALA A 40 -2.79 5.79 18.79
CA ALA A 40 -2.16 4.49 18.61
C ALA A 40 -3.16 3.33 18.78
N ALA A 41 -4.12 3.46 19.69
CA ALA A 41 -5.18 2.48 19.89
C ALA A 41 -6.16 2.47 18.72
N ILE A 42 -6.55 3.64 18.22
CA ILE A 42 -7.40 3.79 17.03
C ILE A 42 -6.71 3.18 15.80
N ASN A 43 -5.44 3.50 15.57
CA ASN A 43 -4.68 2.93 14.47
C ASN A 43 -4.54 1.40 14.58
N ARG A 44 -4.39 0.85 15.80
CA ARG A 44 -4.40 -0.62 16.01
C ARG A 44 -5.76 -1.21 15.64
N LEU A 45 -6.88 -0.60 16.05
CA LEU A 45 -8.22 -1.04 15.66
C LEU A 45 -8.34 -1.09 14.13
N VAL A 46 -7.91 -0.02 13.46
CA VAL A 46 -7.96 0.10 12.00
C VAL A 46 -7.09 -0.97 11.33
N CYS A 47 -5.83 -1.09 11.73
CA CYS A 47 -4.88 -2.01 11.10
C CYS A 47 -5.20 -3.49 11.36
N TYR A 48 -5.76 -3.85 12.51
CA TYR A 48 -5.99 -5.25 12.88
C TYR A 48 -7.39 -5.77 12.53
N PHE A 49 -8.38 -4.88 12.44
CA PHE A 49 -9.76 -5.30 12.19
C PHE A 49 -10.30 -4.73 10.89
N THR A 50 -10.34 -3.40 10.75
CA THR A 50 -11.10 -2.79 9.67
C THR A 50 -10.42 -2.93 8.31
N LEU A 51 -9.12 -2.67 8.20
CA LEU A 51 -8.35 -2.83 6.96
C LEU A 51 -8.26 -4.29 6.48
N PRO A 52 -8.02 -5.29 7.34
CA PRO A 52 -8.08 -6.69 6.97
C PRO A 52 -9.44 -7.10 6.41
N LEU A 53 -10.54 -6.71 7.07
CA LEU A 53 -11.89 -7.06 6.61
C LEU A 53 -12.25 -6.33 5.31
N PHE A 54 -11.82 -5.07 5.17
CA PHE A 54 -11.92 -4.33 3.90
C PHE A 54 -11.15 -5.05 2.78
N THR A 55 -9.93 -5.51 3.06
CA THR A 55 -9.13 -6.28 2.10
C THR A 55 -9.81 -7.60 1.72
N ILE A 56 -10.40 -8.31 2.68
CA ILE A 56 -11.14 -9.56 2.42
C ILE A 56 -12.35 -9.28 1.53
N GLU A 57 -13.15 -8.24 1.82
CA GLU A 57 -14.31 -7.88 1.00
C GLU A 57 -13.90 -7.78 -0.47
N PHE A 58 -12.93 -6.93 -0.79
CA PHE A 58 -12.51 -6.72 -2.17
C PHE A 58 -11.84 -7.95 -2.78
N THR A 59 -11.00 -8.65 -2.03
CA THR A 59 -10.26 -9.81 -2.57
C THR A 59 -11.18 -11.00 -2.86
N THR A 60 -12.23 -11.20 -2.06
CA THR A 60 -13.19 -12.31 -2.27
C THR A 60 -14.02 -12.16 -3.55
N HIS A 61 -14.16 -10.95 -4.07
CA HIS A 61 -14.87 -10.66 -5.32
C HIS A 61 -13.97 -10.70 -6.57
N VAL A 62 -12.66 -10.93 -6.41
CA VAL A 62 -11.75 -11.06 -7.54
C VAL A 62 -11.93 -12.42 -8.22
N ASP A 63 -11.84 -12.44 -9.55
CA ASP A 63 -11.65 -13.67 -10.30
C ASP A 63 -10.14 -13.91 -10.53
N PRO A 64 -9.49 -14.81 -9.76
CA PRO A 64 -8.06 -15.07 -9.91
C PRO A 64 -7.73 -15.76 -11.24
N PHE A 65 -8.70 -16.34 -11.95
CA PHE A 65 -8.47 -17.00 -13.22
C PHE A 65 -8.46 -16.02 -14.40
N ASN A 66 -9.13 -14.87 -14.26
CA ASN A 66 -9.23 -13.84 -15.30
C ASN A 66 -8.45 -12.56 -14.93
N MET A 67 -7.28 -12.71 -14.30
CA MET A 67 -6.42 -11.59 -13.94
C MET A 67 -5.73 -10.98 -15.17
N ASN A 68 -5.69 -9.65 -15.24
CA ASN A 68 -4.96 -8.95 -16.30
C ASN A 68 -3.43 -9.01 -16.07
N TYR A 69 -2.77 -9.99 -16.70
CA TYR A 69 -1.32 -10.18 -16.57
C TYR A 69 -0.48 -9.02 -17.12
N ARG A 70 -0.98 -8.30 -18.15
CA ARG A 70 -0.29 -7.12 -18.69
C ARG A 70 -0.26 -5.99 -17.67
N PHE A 71 -1.35 -5.83 -16.92
CA PHE A 71 -1.42 -4.86 -15.82
C PHE A 71 -0.44 -5.20 -14.69
N ILE A 72 -0.42 -6.46 -14.23
CA ILE A 72 0.54 -6.90 -13.19
C ILE A 72 1.98 -6.73 -13.68
N GLY A 73 2.25 -7.11 -14.93
CA GLY A 73 3.58 -6.94 -15.54
C GLY A 73 4.01 -5.48 -15.58
N ALA A 74 3.11 -4.57 -15.98
CA ALA A 74 3.39 -3.13 -15.98
C ALA A 74 3.70 -2.59 -14.59
N ASP A 75 2.94 -2.99 -13.57
CA ASP A 75 3.18 -2.61 -12.17
C ASP A 75 4.54 -3.14 -11.68
N ALA A 76 4.87 -4.39 -12.00
CA ALA A 76 6.17 -4.98 -11.65
C ALA A 76 7.34 -4.27 -12.34
N ILE A 77 7.22 -3.94 -13.62
CA ILE A 77 8.24 -3.18 -14.38
C ILE A 77 8.41 -1.79 -13.79
N SER A 78 7.31 -1.07 -13.52
CA SER A 78 7.33 0.27 -12.91
C SER A 78 8.08 0.26 -11.57
N LYS A 79 7.77 -0.70 -10.70
CA LYS A 79 8.44 -0.86 -9.40
C LYS A 79 9.91 -1.21 -9.54
N LEU A 80 10.27 -2.05 -10.52
CA LEU A 80 11.66 -2.39 -10.81
C LEU A 80 12.45 -1.17 -11.30
N ILE A 81 11.87 -0.33 -12.17
CA ILE A 81 12.47 0.93 -12.61
C ILE A 81 12.74 1.84 -11.40
N ILE A 82 11.74 2.02 -10.52
CA ILE A 82 11.89 2.85 -9.31
C ILE A 82 13.03 2.31 -8.43
N VAL A 83 13.10 0.99 -8.20
CA VAL A 83 14.17 0.38 -7.40
C VAL A 83 15.55 0.61 -8.02
N ILE A 84 15.70 0.46 -9.34
CA ILE A 84 16.98 0.70 -10.03
C ILE A 84 17.39 2.18 -9.90
N VAL A 85 16.45 3.11 -10.12
CA VAL A 85 16.72 4.55 -10.00
C VAL A 85 17.13 4.89 -8.56
N LEU A 86 16.42 4.37 -7.56
CA LEU A 86 16.77 4.57 -6.16
C LEU A 86 18.11 3.93 -5.78
N ALA A 87 18.43 2.74 -6.32
CA ALA A 87 19.71 2.10 -6.11
C ALA A 87 20.86 2.93 -6.69
N PHE A 88 20.71 3.41 -7.93
CA PHE A 88 21.69 4.29 -8.57
C PHE A 88 21.87 5.60 -7.79
N TRP A 89 20.76 6.23 -7.38
CA TRP A 89 20.78 7.42 -6.54
C TRP A 89 21.54 7.22 -5.22
N SER A 90 21.35 6.03 -4.62
CA SER A 90 22.04 5.66 -3.38
C SER A 90 23.54 5.45 -3.56
N MET A 91 23.96 4.90 -4.70
CA MET A 91 25.37 4.71 -5.03
C MET A 91 26.09 6.04 -5.29
N CYS A 92 25.40 7.02 -5.86
CA CYS A 92 25.94 8.36 -6.09
C CYS A 92 25.98 9.24 -4.82
N SER A 93 25.19 8.92 -3.79
CA SER A 93 25.10 9.71 -2.56
C SER A 93 26.06 9.21 -1.48
N LYS A 94 27.10 10.00 -1.17
CA LYS A 94 28.16 9.65 -0.20
C LYS A 94 27.74 9.56 1.29
N LYS A 95 26.45 9.63 1.63
CA LYS A 95 25.93 9.52 3.01
C LYS A 95 24.90 8.39 3.12
N GLY A 96 25.23 7.34 3.87
CA GLY A 96 24.37 6.16 4.10
C GLY A 96 23.00 6.44 4.76
N SER A 97 22.80 7.64 5.30
CA SER A 97 21.52 8.09 5.86
C SER A 97 20.39 8.21 4.82
N TYR A 98 20.70 8.56 3.55
CA TYR A 98 19.69 8.80 2.52
C TYR A 98 19.03 7.51 1.98
N PHE A 99 19.76 6.40 1.91
CA PHE A 99 19.19 5.11 1.46
C PHE A 99 18.18 4.53 2.46
N SER A 100 18.48 4.65 3.76
CA SER A 100 17.55 4.30 4.84
C SER A 100 16.24 5.07 4.73
N TRP A 101 16.33 6.32 4.27
CA TRP A 101 15.20 7.24 4.16
C TRP A 101 14.40 7.04 2.85
N CYS A 102 15.05 6.75 1.72
CA CYS A 102 14.37 6.34 0.48
C CYS A 102 13.50 5.10 0.67
N ILE A 103 13.95 4.11 1.46
CA ILE A 103 13.18 2.91 1.79
C ILE A 103 11.94 3.27 2.64
N THR A 104 12.08 4.16 3.62
CA THR A 104 10.96 4.63 4.46
C THR A 104 9.96 5.46 3.67
N ASN A 105 10.42 6.31 2.75
CA ASN A 105 9.56 7.16 1.92
C ASN A 105 8.85 6.34 0.83
N PHE A 106 9.53 5.34 0.27
CA PHE A 106 8.94 4.34 -0.63
C PHE A 106 7.91 3.48 0.12
N SER A 107 8.21 3.05 1.36
CA SER A 107 7.27 2.33 2.23
C SER A 107 6.00 3.14 2.53
N LEU A 108 6.16 4.41 2.92
CA LEU A 108 5.06 5.34 3.20
C LEU A 108 4.23 5.68 1.95
N CYS A 109 4.86 5.71 0.77
CA CYS A 109 4.15 5.90 -0.50
C CYS A 109 3.42 4.65 -0.99
N THR A 110 3.87 3.44 -0.62
CA THR A 110 3.41 2.17 -1.22
C THR A 110 2.54 1.33 -0.29
N LEU A 111 2.61 1.48 1.04
CA LEU A 111 1.80 0.64 1.93
C LEU A 111 0.45 1.28 2.27
N THR A 112 -0.62 0.60 1.84
CA THR A 112 -1.97 0.58 2.41
C THR A 112 -2.99 1.67 2.07
N ASN A 113 -2.70 2.63 1.18
CA ASN A 113 -3.70 3.64 0.77
C ASN A 113 -4.37 3.35 -0.58
N THR A 114 -3.78 2.47 -1.40
CA THR A 114 -4.25 2.21 -2.76
C THR A 114 -5.63 1.55 -2.79
N LEU A 115 -5.98 0.67 -1.85
CA LEU A 115 -7.33 0.11 -1.80
C LEU A 115 -8.35 1.12 -1.24
N VAL A 116 -8.00 1.80 -0.14
CA VAL A 116 -8.90 2.71 0.58
C VAL A 116 -9.30 3.92 -0.28
N LEU A 117 -8.33 4.53 -0.96
CA LEU A 117 -8.55 5.67 -1.85
C LEU A 117 -8.78 5.25 -3.31
N GLY A 118 -8.05 4.24 -3.78
CA GLY A 118 -8.10 3.83 -5.18
C GLY A 118 -9.43 3.19 -5.56
N VAL A 119 -10.04 2.35 -4.72
CA VAL A 119 -11.33 1.73 -5.10
C VAL A 119 -12.44 2.78 -5.33
N PRO A 120 -12.73 3.70 -4.40
CA PRO A 120 -13.76 4.72 -4.62
C PRO A 120 -13.45 5.63 -5.81
N LEU A 121 -12.17 6.01 -5.99
CA LEU A 121 -11.75 6.87 -7.10
C LEU A 121 -11.93 6.18 -8.45
N MET A 122 -11.38 4.96 -8.57
CA MET A 122 -11.39 4.23 -9.82
C MET A 122 -12.79 3.79 -10.21
N LYS A 123 -13.63 3.45 -9.21
CA LYS A 123 -15.05 3.19 -9.44
C LYS A 123 -15.79 4.39 -10.03
N ALA A 124 -15.51 5.60 -9.53
CA ALA A 124 -16.14 6.82 -10.01
C ALA A 124 -15.68 7.22 -11.43
N MET A 125 -14.41 6.96 -11.78
CA MET A 125 -13.81 7.37 -13.06
C MET A 125 -14.00 6.37 -14.20
N TYR A 126 -13.83 5.07 -13.92
CA TYR A 126 -13.73 4.03 -14.95
C TYR A 126 -14.62 2.81 -14.64
N GLY A 127 -15.44 2.87 -13.59
CA GLY A 127 -16.39 1.82 -13.24
C GLY A 127 -15.74 0.56 -12.67
N GLN A 128 -16.46 -0.57 -12.78
CA GLN A 128 -16.08 -1.83 -12.13
C GLN A 128 -14.77 -2.42 -12.67
N MET A 129 -14.50 -2.29 -13.97
CA MET A 129 -13.27 -2.79 -14.58
C MET A 129 -12.01 -2.23 -13.90
N ALA A 130 -12.03 -0.95 -13.52
CA ALA A 130 -10.90 -0.34 -12.83
C ALA A 130 -10.82 -0.73 -11.35
N VAL A 131 -11.95 -0.99 -10.69
CA VAL A 131 -11.96 -1.56 -9.34
C VAL A 131 -11.25 -2.90 -9.35
N ASP A 132 -11.59 -3.79 -10.30
CA ASP A 132 -10.99 -5.12 -10.39
C ASP A 132 -9.47 -5.03 -10.59
N LEU A 133 -8.99 -4.11 -11.44
CA LEU A 133 -7.55 -3.86 -11.65
C LEU A 133 -6.84 -3.35 -10.38
N VAL A 134 -7.44 -2.42 -9.64
CA VAL A 134 -6.88 -1.89 -8.39
C VAL A 134 -6.78 -2.99 -7.34
N VAL A 135 -7.84 -3.79 -7.19
CA VAL A 135 -7.85 -4.88 -6.22
C VAL A 135 -6.82 -5.93 -6.61
N GLN A 136 -6.77 -6.33 -7.88
CA GLN A 136 -5.78 -7.26 -8.41
C GLN A 136 -4.33 -6.82 -8.10
N SER A 137 -4.04 -5.54 -8.33
CA SER A 137 -2.73 -4.95 -8.05
C SER A 137 -2.41 -4.90 -6.56
N SER A 138 -3.40 -4.56 -5.73
CA SER A 138 -3.22 -4.50 -4.28
C SER A 138 -2.91 -5.86 -3.65
N VAL A 139 -3.50 -6.95 -4.19
CA VAL A 139 -3.21 -8.32 -3.76
C VAL A 139 -1.77 -8.68 -4.10
N PHE A 140 -1.33 -8.42 -5.33
CA PHE A 140 0.06 -8.65 -5.75
C PHE A 140 1.05 -7.81 -4.93
N GLN A 141 0.71 -6.55 -4.67
CA GLN A 141 1.50 -5.65 -3.82
C GLN A 141 1.61 -6.18 -2.39
N SER A 142 0.52 -6.67 -1.80
CA SER A 142 0.51 -7.16 -0.42
C SER A 142 1.21 -8.50 -0.23
N ILE A 143 1.23 -9.36 -1.26
CA ILE A 143 1.88 -10.67 -1.21
C ILE A 143 3.34 -10.57 -1.64
N VAL A 144 3.61 -10.08 -2.85
CA VAL A 144 4.95 -10.11 -3.43
C VAL A 144 5.77 -8.92 -2.93
N TRP A 145 5.24 -7.71 -3.10
CA TRP A 145 6.01 -6.51 -2.84
C TRP A 145 6.28 -6.29 -1.35
N LEU A 146 5.28 -6.55 -0.50
CA LEU A 146 5.43 -6.47 0.95
C LEU A 146 6.48 -7.48 1.46
N THR A 147 6.52 -8.68 0.89
CA THR A 147 7.54 -9.70 1.22
C THR A 147 8.95 -9.23 0.85
N ILE A 148 9.14 -8.70 -0.36
CA ILE A 148 10.42 -8.14 -0.80
C ILE A 148 10.83 -6.97 0.11
N PHE A 149 9.89 -6.10 0.45
CA PHE A 149 10.13 -4.96 1.32
C PHE A 149 10.54 -5.37 2.73
N LEU A 150 9.82 -6.30 3.35
CA LEU A 150 10.17 -6.86 4.67
C LEU A 150 11.53 -7.56 4.63
N PHE A 151 11.85 -8.25 3.54
CA PHE A 151 13.15 -8.88 3.36
C PHE A 151 14.28 -7.86 3.33
N VAL A 152 14.14 -6.78 2.56
CA VAL A 152 15.13 -5.70 2.50
C VAL A 152 15.31 -5.03 3.86
N LEU A 153 14.22 -4.80 4.60
CA LEU A 153 14.28 -4.23 5.94
C LEU A 153 14.99 -5.14 6.95
N GLU A 154 14.70 -6.43 6.92
CA GLU A 154 15.34 -7.38 7.84
C GLU A 154 16.81 -7.58 7.51
N PHE A 155 17.14 -7.70 6.22
CA PHE A 155 18.53 -7.76 5.75
C PHE A 155 19.32 -6.53 6.22
N ARG A 156 18.72 -5.35 6.14
CA ARG A 156 19.34 -4.11 6.66
C ARG A 156 19.50 -4.14 8.17
N ARG A 157 18.47 -4.57 8.91
CA ARG A 157 18.52 -4.64 10.37
C ARG A 157 19.66 -5.54 10.84
N SER A 158 19.78 -6.74 10.25
CA SER A 158 20.89 -7.65 10.54
C SER A 158 22.26 -7.06 10.16
N GLY A 159 22.33 -6.29 9.06
CA GLY A 159 23.56 -5.61 8.65
C GLY A 159 23.98 -4.45 9.56
N ASN A 160 23.04 -3.73 10.17
CA ASN A 160 23.33 -2.67 11.14
C ASN A 160 23.70 -3.23 12.52
N ASP A 161 22.99 -4.27 13.00
CA ASP A 161 23.33 -4.97 14.26
C ASP A 161 24.78 -5.47 14.25
N SER A 162 25.26 -5.96 13.09
CA SER A 162 26.66 -6.38 12.94
C SER A 162 27.66 -5.23 13.00
N LYS A 163 27.29 -4.02 12.58
CA LYS A 163 28.18 -2.84 12.63
C LYS A 163 28.28 -2.24 14.02
N ASP A 164 27.17 -2.21 14.77
CA ASP A 164 27.15 -1.72 16.15
C ASP A 164 27.94 -2.64 17.09
N LEU A 165 28.12 -3.92 16.73
CA LEU A 165 28.96 -4.89 17.43
C LEU A 165 30.46 -4.80 17.07
N GLU A 166 30.79 -4.34 15.86
CA GLU A 166 32.20 -4.21 15.39
C GLU A 166 32.95 -3.02 15.99
N GLU A 167 32.26 -2.02 16.58
CA GLU A 167 32.92 -0.97 17.36
C GLU A 167 33.47 -1.47 18.72
N GLY A 168 33.17 -2.72 19.11
CA GLY A 168 33.60 -3.32 20.39
C GLY A 168 34.59 -4.50 20.33
N HIS A 169 34.63 -5.30 19.26
CA HIS A 169 35.61 -6.39 19.14
C HIS A 169 35.63 -6.99 17.72
N VAL A 170 36.82 -7.26 17.17
CA VAL A 170 36.96 -7.93 15.86
C VAL A 170 36.70 -9.44 16.04
N THR A 171 35.53 -9.92 15.62
CA THR A 171 35.28 -11.34 15.36
C THR A 171 34.46 -11.54 14.10
N SER A 172 34.97 -12.41 13.22
CA SER A 172 34.38 -13.00 12.01
C SER A 172 32.86 -12.78 11.83
N SER A 173 32.51 -11.90 10.87
CA SER A 173 31.12 -11.66 10.48
C SER A 173 30.55 -12.87 9.73
N SER A 174 29.70 -13.67 10.38
CA SER A 174 28.85 -14.61 9.65
C SER A 174 27.51 -13.93 9.38
N ARG A 175 27.31 -13.45 8.15
CA ARG A 175 26.00 -12.95 7.71
C ARG A 175 24.96 -14.05 7.96
N PRO A 176 23.78 -13.76 8.54
CA PRO A 176 22.78 -14.78 8.76
C PRO A 176 22.43 -15.45 7.43
N PRO A 177 22.29 -16.78 7.38
CA PRO A 177 21.98 -17.47 6.14
C PRO A 177 20.65 -16.95 5.58
N PHE A 178 20.58 -16.78 4.25
CA PHE A 178 19.39 -16.29 3.53
C PHE A 178 18.10 -16.97 3.99
N TRP A 179 18.17 -18.27 4.29
CA TRP A 179 17.04 -19.06 4.77
C TRP A 179 16.52 -18.63 6.14
N HIS A 180 17.40 -18.20 7.05
CA HIS A 180 16.99 -17.65 8.35
C HIS A 180 16.28 -16.31 8.17
N LEU A 181 16.81 -15.42 7.33
CA LEU A 181 16.16 -14.14 6.99
C LEU A 181 14.79 -14.39 6.36
N MET A 182 14.69 -15.33 5.42
CA MET A 182 13.42 -15.66 4.78
C MET A 182 12.39 -16.21 5.78
N LYS A 183 12.81 -17.03 6.76
CA LYS A 183 11.95 -17.48 7.84
C LYS A 183 11.41 -16.33 8.70
N VAL A 184 12.27 -15.39 9.09
CA VAL A 184 11.86 -14.22 9.88
C VAL A 184 10.89 -13.35 9.09
N VAL A 185 11.16 -13.14 7.80
CA VAL A 185 10.29 -12.38 6.90
C VAL A 185 8.93 -13.04 6.76
N TRP A 186 8.89 -14.36 6.53
CA TRP A 186 7.63 -15.10 6.42
C TRP A 186 6.84 -15.09 7.73
N LEU A 187 7.52 -15.15 8.88
CA LEU A 187 6.86 -15.01 10.18
C LEU A 187 6.30 -13.59 10.38
N LYS A 188 7.04 -12.55 9.96
CA LYS A 188 6.56 -11.15 10.01
C LYS A 188 5.41 -10.91 9.04
N LEU A 189 5.44 -11.54 7.88
CA LEU A 189 4.37 -11.51 6.89
C LEU A 189 3.12 -12.22 7.42
N ALA A 190 3.26 -13.41 8.01
CA ALA A 190 2.15 -14.15 8.61
C ALA A 190 1.50 -13.41 9.79
N LYS A 191 2.28 -12.61 10.53
CA LYS A 191 1.78 -11.73 11.59
C LYS A 191 1.19 -10.42 11.07
N ASN A 192 1.33 -10.10 9.78
CA ASN A 192 0.79 -8.88 9.21
C ASN A 192 -0.71 -9.05 8.89
N PRO A 193 -1.59 -8.23 9.49
CA PRO A 193 -3.02 -8.29 9.28
C PRO A 193 -3.48 -8.28 7.83
N ASN A 194 -2.88 -7.42 7.02
CA ASN A 194 -3.26 -7.25 5.62
C ASN A 194 -2.80 -8.42 4.76
N SER A 195 -1.67 -9.04 5.10
CA SER A 195 -1.12 -10.16 4.33
C SER A 195 -1.96 -11.42 4.52
N TYR A 196 -2.34 -11.79 5.74
CA TYR A 196 -3.23 -12.93 5.92
C TYR A 196 -4.63 -12.64 5.36
N ALA A 197 -5.12 -11.39 5.43
CA ALA A 197 -6.39 -10.99 4.85
C ALA A 197 -6.42 -11.20 3.33
N CYS A 198 -5.35 -10.78 2.63
CA CYS A 198 -5.18 -11.06 1.20
C CYS A 198 -5.16 -12.56 0.91
N VAL A 199 -4.43 -13.35 1.70
CA VAL A 199 -4.33 -14.81 1.51
C VAL A 199 -5.68 -15.50 1.73
N ILE A 200 -6.42 -15.14 2.80
CA ILE A 200 -7.75 -15.68 3.08
C ILE A 200 -8.73 -15.28 1.98
N GLY A 201 -8.77 -14.01 1.61
CA GLY A 201 -9.65 -13.51 0.56
C GLY A 201 -9.36 -14.18 -0.78
N LEU A 202 -8.09 -14.37 -1.13
CA LEU A 202 -7.67 -15.02 -2.38
C LEU A 202 -7.98 -16.52 -2.35
N ALA A 203 -7.71 -17.21 -1.23
CA ALA A 203 -8.06 -18.62 -1.06
C ALA A 203 -9.57 -18.82 -1.22
N TRP A 204 -10.38 -17.94 -0.62
CA TRP A 204 -11.82 -17.95 -0.82
C TRP A 204 -12.21 -17.68 -2.28
N ALA A 205 -11.63 -16.68 -2.93
CA ALA A 205 -11.89 -16.37 -4.34
C ALA A 205 -11.58 -17.56 -5.25
N PHE A 206 -10.50 -18.31 -5.00
CA PHE A 206 -10.20 -19.54 -5.74
C PHE A 206 -11.28 -20.62 -5.53
N VAL A 207 -11.70 -20.85 -4.29
CA VAL A 207 -12.74 -21.83 -3.96
C VAL A 207 -14.09 -21.42 -4.57
N ALA A 208 -14.47 -20.15 -4.41
CA ALA A 208 -15.72 -19.59 -4.92
C ALA A 208 -15.80 -19.68 -6.45
N ASN A 209 -14.73 -19.33 -7.17
CA ASN A 209 -14.71 -19.41 -8.64
C ASN A 209 -14.61 -20.85 -9.15
N ARG A 210 -13.96 -21.77 -8.40
CA ARG A 210 -13.85 -23.17 -8.80
C ARG A 210 -15.14 -23.97 -8.60
N TRP A 211 -15.88 -23.68 -7.54
CA TRP A 211 -17.12 -24.39 -7.16
C TRP A 211 -18.39 -23.55 -7.34
N HIS A 212 -18.29 -22.34 -7.89
CA HIS A 212 -19.40 -21.37 -8.03
C HIS A 212 -20.18 -21.11 -6.74
N PHE A 213 -19.50 -21.15 -5.59
CA PHE A 213 -20.11 -20.84 -4.29
C PHE A 213 -20.18 -19.33 -4.06
N LYS A 214 -21.34 -18.86 -3.61
CA LYS A 214 -21.48 -17.50 -3.08
C LYS A 214 -21.12 -17.50 -1.60
N LEU A 215 -20.50 -16.41 -1.13
CA LEU A 215 -20.17 -16.23 0.27
C LEU A 215 -21.48 -16.18 1.10
N PRO A 216 -21.57 -16.89 2.24
CA PRO A 216 -22.80 -16.90 3.03
C PRO A 216 -23.19 -15.49 3.44
N SER A 217 -24.46 -15.11 3.27
CA SER A 217 -24.95 -13.74 3.50
C SER A 217 -24.65 -13.21 4.91
N ILE A 218 -24.58 -14.08 5.91
CA ILE A 218 -24.21 -13.74 7.29
C ILE A 218 -22.76 -13.27 7.38
N ILE A 219 -21.84 -13.97 6.70
CA ILE A 219 -20.42 -13.62 6.68
C ILE A 219 -20.20 -12.37 5.82
N GLU A 220 -20.88 -12.31 4.67
CA GLU A 220 -20.79 -11.17 3.73
C GLU A 220 -21.26 -9.88 4.41
N GLY A 221 -22.43 -9.91 5.06
CA GLY A 221 -22.96 -8.78 5.80
C GLY A 221 -22.05 -8.33 6.94
N SER A 222 -21.44 -9.29 7.66
CA SER A 222 -20.50 -8.99 8.75
C SER A 222 -19.24 -8.30 8.24
N ILE A 223 -18.66 -8.80 7.16
CA ILE A 223 -17.48 -8.21 6.50
C ILE A 223 -17.83 -6.81 5.98
N LEU A 224 -18.96 -6.67 5.29
CA LEU A 224 -19.40 -5.43 4.66
C LEU A 224 -19.63 -4.30 5.67
N ILE A 225 -20.26 -4.59 6.83
CA ILE A 225 -20.49 -3.59 7.88
C ILE A 225 -19.15 -3.04 8.38
N MET A 226 -18.21 -3.93 8.70
CA MET A 226 -16.92 -3.53 9.25
C MET A 226 -16.02 -2.87 8.19
N SER A 227 -16.06 -3.35 6.96
CA SER A 227 -15.30 -2.81 5.83
C SER A 227 -15.74 -1.40 5.44
N LYS A 228 -17.05 -1.13 5.38
CA LYS A 228 -17.58 0.23 5.16
C LYS A 228 -17.15 1.20 6.27
N ALA A 229 -17.17 0.75 7.52
CA ALA A 229 -16.61 1.52 8.63
C ALA A 229 -15.08 1.68 8.48
N GLY A 230 -14.41 0.69 7.89
CA GLY A 230 -12.97 0.66 7.67
C GLY A 230 -12.45 1.73 6.75
N THR A 231 -13.13 2.04 5.64
CA THR A 231 -12.68 3.10 4.73
C THR A 231 -12.64 4.47 5.42
N GLY A 232 -13.71 4.80 6.17
CA GLY A 232 -13.80 6.06 6.91
C GLY A 232 -12.83 6.14 8.09
N THR A 233 -12.73 5.08 8.89
CA THR A 233 -11.81 5.03 10.04
C THR A 233 -10.34 4.98 9.63
N ALA A 234 -10.01 4.38 8.49
CA ALA A 234 -8.67 4.44 7.92
C ALA A 234 -8.29 5.87 7.50
N MET A 235 -9.17 6.57 6.80
CA MET A 235 -8.94 7.97 6.42
C MET A 235 -8.87 8.90 7.65
N PHE A 236 -9.71 8.65 8.66
CA PHE A 236 -9.66 9.35 9.93
C PHE A 236 -8.31 9.15 10.64
N SER A 237 -7.87 7.89 10.80
CA SER A 237 -6.60 7.56 11.46
C SER A 237 -5.38 8.09 10.69
N MET A 238 -5.43 8.13 9.34
CA MET A 238 -4.41 8.81 8.54
C MET A 238 -4.33 10.32 8.85
N GLY A 239 -5.48 10.97 9.07
CA GLY A 239 -5.55 12.38 9.47
C GLY A 239 -4.90 12.64 10.82
N GLU A 240 -5.12 11.76 11.79
CA GLU A 240 -4.47 11.84 13.12
C GLU A 240 -2.95 11.67 13.04
N LEU A 241 -2.48 10.74 12.20
CA LEU A 241 -1.06 10.45 12.01
C LEU A 241 -0.33 11.48 11.14
N GLY A 242 -1.06 12.35 10.44
CA GLY A 242 -0.52 13.37 9.55
C GLY A 242 0.48 14.32 10.21
N GLU A 243 0.35 14.58 11.52
CA GLU A 243 1.31 15.41 12.27
C GLU A 243 2.70 14.74 12.40
N LYS A 244 2.75 13.41 12.56
CA LYS A 244 4.01 12.66 12.65
C LYS A 244 4.73 12.60 11.31
N LEU A 245 3.98 12.66 10.19
CA LEU A 245 4.55 12.69 8.84
C LEU A 245 5.19 14.05 8.51
N LEU A 246 4.57 15.15 8.96
CA LEU A 246 5.10 16.52 8.79
C LEU A 246 6.31 16.82 9.69
N ALA A 247 6.48 16.06 10.79
CA ALA A 247 7.65 16.15 11.66
C ALA A 247 8.97 15.70 11.01
N CYS A 248 8.93 15.07 9.83
CA CYS A 248 10.11 14.62 9.10
C CYS A 248 10.89 15.76 8.40
N GLY A 249 10.38 17.00 8.44
CA GLY A 249 11.03 18.19 7.89
C GLY A 249 10.57 18.52 6.46
N PRO A 250 10.44 19.81 6.10
CA PRO A 250 9.74 20.26 4.88
C PRO A 250 10.42 19.82 3.57
N GLY A 251 11.76 19.83 3.49
CA GLY A 251 12.48 19.41 2.28
C GLY A 251 12.34 17.92 1.98
N LEU A 252 12.24 17.11 3.03
CA LEU A 252 12.07 15.66 2.95
C LEU A 252 10.62 15.31 2.57
N THR A 253 9.62 15.98 3.14
CA THR A 253 8.23 15.84 2.69
C THR A 253 8.06 16.28 1.23
N ALA A 254 8.70 17.37 0.79
CA ALA A 254 8.63 17.83 -0.59
C ALA A 254 9.21 16.80 -1.59
N LEU A 255 10.34 16.18 -1.26
CA LEU A 255 10.93 15.13 -2.09
C LEU A 255 10.02 13.90 -2.18
N GLY A 256 9.39 13.49 -1.06
CA GLY A 256 8.41 12.40 -1.06
C GLY A 256 7.20 12.67 -1.95
N MET A 257 6.68 13.90 -1.91
CA MET A 257 5.58 14.33 -2.78
C MET A 257 5.99 14.31 -4.26
N VAL A 258 7.18 14.80 -4.59
CA VAL A 258 7.71 14.76 -5.97
C VAL A 258 7.85 13.31 -6.46
N LEU A 259 8.40 12.41 -5.64
CA LEU A 259 8.51 11.00 -6.02
C LEU A 259 7.14 10.34 -6.21
N LYS A 260 6.17 10.61 -5.32
CA LYS A 260 4.82 10.02 -5.40
C LYS A 260 4.02 10.54 -6.59
N PHE A 261 4.05 11.84 -6.88
CA PHE A 261 3.20 12.45 -7.90
C PHE A 261 3.86 12.59 -9.28
N ILE A 262 5.19 12.46 -9.38
CA ILE A 262 5.91 12.59 -10.65
C ILE A 262 6.61 11.28 -11.00
N ALA A 263 7.53 10.81 -10.15
CA ALA A 263 8.35 9.64 -10.49
C ALA A 263 7.53 8.35 -10.56
N GLY A 264 6.57 8.15 -9.65
CA GLY A 264 5.65 6.99 -9.66
C GLY A 264 4.82 6.92 -10.95
N PRO A 265 4.02 7.95 -11.27
CA PRO A 265 3.26 8.01 -12.53
C PRO A 265 4.12 7.89 -13.78
N ALA A 266 5.30 8.51 -13.81
CA ALA A 266 6.21 8.42 -14.95
C ALA A 266 6.75 6.98 -15.14
N ALA A 267 7.21 6.34 -14.07
CA ALA A 267 7.65 4.95 -14.11
C ALA A 267 6.50 4.01 -14.51
N MET A 268 5.28 4.28 -14.03
CA MET A 268 4.11 3.49 -14.39
C MET A 268 3.71 3.65 -15.85
N ALA A 269 3.78 4.87 -16.38
CA ALA A 269 3.54 5.12 -17.79
C ALA A 269 4.54 4.36 -18.67
N ILE A 270 5.84 4.40 -18.32
CA ILE A 270 6.89 3.66 -19.04
C ILE A 270 6.64 2.15 -18.96
N GLY A 271 6.39 1.62 -17.76
CA GLY A 271 6.11 0.20 -17.56
C GLY A 271 4.85 -0.28 -18.28
N SER A 272 3.82 0.56 -18.33
CA SER A 272 2.56 0.26 -19.01
C SER A 272 2.72 0.26 -20.53
N ILE A 273 3.47 1.21 -21.10
CA ILE A 273 3.81 1.23 -22.53
C ILE A 273 4.66 0.00 -22.89
N ALA A 274 5.67 -0.32 -22.07
CA ALA A 274 6.52 -1.49 -22.28
C ALA A 274 5.74 -2.82 -22.21
N ALA A 275 4.72 -2.90 -21.36
CA ALA A 275 3.82 -4.05 -21.24
C ALA A 275 2.71 -4.07 -22.32
N GLY A 276 2.67 -3.10 -23.23
CA GLY A 276 1.68 -3.01 -24.31
C GLY A 276 0.27 -2.62 -23.86
N LEU A 277 0.12 -1.95 -22.71
CA LEU A 277 -1.16 -1.43 -22.23
C LEU A 277 -1.56 -0.17 -23.02
N HIS A 278 -2.81 -0.12 -23.46
CA HIS A 278 -3.37 0.99 -24.22
C HIS A 278 -4.75 1.38 -23.67
N GLY A 279 -5.20 2.59 -24.00
CA GLY A 279 -6.54 3.06 -23.67
C GLY A 279 -6.76 3.29 -22.17
N ASP A 280 -7.92 2.88 -21.66
CA ASP A 280 -8.33 3.16 -20.28
C ASP A 280 -7.49 2.40 -19.25
N VAL A 281 -7.00 1.20 -19.57
CA VAL A 281 -6.15 0.40 -18.67
C VAL A 281 -4.82 1.12 -18.37
N LEU A 282 -4.26 1.83 -19.35
CA LEU A 282 -3.06 2.66 -19.16
C LEU A 282 -3.34 3.87 -18.26
N ARG A 283 -4.51 4.49 -18.39
CA ARG A 283 -4.87 5.65 -17.56
C ARG A 283 -5.17 5.24 -16.13
N VAL A 284 -5.88 4.14 -15.97
CA VAL A 284 -6.15 3.48 -14.69
C VAL A 284 -4.84 3.16 -13.98
N SER A 285 -3.87 2.58 -14.69
CA SER A 285 -2.59 2.18 -14.10
C SER A 285 -1.79 3.38 -13.55
N ILE A 286 -1.73 4.48 -14.31
CA ILE A 286 -1.04 5.72 -13.91
C ILE A 286 -1.73 6.37 -12.70
N ILE A 287 -3.06 6.50 -12.73
CA ILE A 287 -3.82 7.13 -11.63
C ILE A 287 -3.68 6.31 -10.35
N GLN A 288 -3.75 4.98 -10.44
CA GLN A 288 -3.63 4.09 -9.29
C GLN A 288 -2.29 4.23 -8.56
N VAL A 289 -1.18 4.41 -9.28
CA VAL A 289 0.13 4.60 -8.62
C VAL A 289 0.19 5.90 -7.81
N THR A 290 -0.70 6.85 -8.13
CA THR A 290 -0.79 8.14 -7.46
C THR A 290 -1.65 8.08 -6.18
N THR A 291 -2.56 7.11 -6.07
CA THR A 291 -3.41 6.87 -4.88
C THR A 291 -2.69 6.05 -3.83
#